data_AF-A0A1Y2CJR8-F1
#
_entry.id   AF-A0A1Y2CJR8-F1
#
_cell.length_a   1.000
_cell.length_b   1.000
_cell.length_c   1.000
_cell.angle_alpha   90.00
_cell.angle_beta   90.00
_cell.angle_gamma   90.00
#
_symmetry.space_group_name_H-M   'P 1'
#
loop_
_entity.id
_entity.type
_entity.pdbx_description
1 polymer ?
#
loop_
_entity_poly.entity_id
_entity_poly.type
_entity_poly.pdbx_seq_one_letter_code
_entity_poly.pdbx_strand_id
1 'polypeptide(L)' 'MSSAPRFAPQIKANPSLAGFTVPRAARWVPTLALWGVAGVGALTLFASPIPLFQKDVLHLIPGVREYYTDNTPDSDKPF' A
#
# COMPACT_ATOMS: atom_id res chain seq x y z
N MET A 1 -48.93 -20.43 -22.22
CA MET A 1 -47.46 -20.36 -22.32
C MET A 1 -47.08 -18.89 -22.53
N SER A 2 -46.58 -18.21 -21.50
CA SER A 2 -46.21 -16.80 -21.62
C SER A 2 -44.86 -16.69 -22.34
N SER A 3 -44.89 -16.22 -23.59
CA SER A 3 -43.71 -15.92 -24.40
C SER A 3 -43.21 -14.54 -24.04
N ALA A 4 -42.05 -14.44 -23.39
CA ALA A 4 -41.42 -13.14 -23.14
C ALA A 4 -41.09 -12.45 -24.48
N PRO A 5 -41.32 -11.14 -24.62
CA PRO A 5 -41.11 -10.45 -25.88
C PRO A 5 -39.63 -10.49 -26.31
N ARG A 6 -39.39 -10.69 -27.61
CA ARG A 6 -38.06 -10.86 -28.24
C ARG A 6 -37.05 -9.75 -27.92
N PHE A 7 -37.54 -8.57 -27.51
CA PHE A 7 -36.75 -7.38 -27.24
C PHE A 7 -36.78 -6.94 -25.76
N ALA A 8 -37.15 -7.83 -24.84
CA ALA A 8 -37.07 -7.53 -23.42
C ALA A 8 -35.60 -7.33 -22.98
N PRO A 9 -35.27 -6.23 -22.28
CA PRO A 9 -33.92 -6.05 -21.74
C PRO A 9 -33.67 -7.10 -20.66
N GLN A 10 -32.54 -7.80 -20.78
CA GLN A 10 -32.07 -8.77 -19.78
C GLN A 10 -31.43 -8.01 -18.61
N ILE A 11 -32.23 -7.60 -17.64
CA ILE A 11 -31.75 -6.89 -16.45
C ILE A 11 -31.12 -7.91 -15.49
N LYS A 12 -29.79 -7.89 -15.36
CA LYS A 12 -29.06 -8.66 -14.34
C LYS A 12 -28.76 -7.76 -13.16
N ALA A 13 -29.14 -8.19 -11.96
CA ALA A 13 -28.73 -7.51 -10.74
C ALA A 13 -27.20 -7.57 -10.62
N ASN A 14 -26.54 -6.41 -10.52
CA ASN A 14 -25.11 -6.32 -10.27
C ASN A 14 -24.91 -6.06 -8.77
N PRO A 15 -24.33 -6.99 -8.00
CA PRO A 15 -24.11 -6.76 -6.57
C PRO A 15 -23.18 -5.56 -6.40
N SER A 16 -23.63 -4.59 -5.63
CA SER A 16 -22.85 -3.41 -5.28
C SER A 16 -23.03 -3.08 -3.81
N LEU A 17 -21.96 -2.65 -3.16
CA LEU A 17 -21.98 -2.17 -1.79
C LEU A 17 -21.79 -0.65 -1.82
N ALA A 18 -22.76 0.12 -1.33
CA ALA A 18 -22.72 1.58 -1.35
C ALA A 18 -22.35 2.17 -2.75
N GLY A 19 -22.80 1.52 -3.84
CA GLY A 19 -22.49 1.93 -5.21
C GLY A 19 -21.11 1.49 -5.73
N PHE A 20 -20.31 0.76 -4.96
CA PHE A 20 -19.07 0.14 -5.42
C PHE A 20 -19.34 -1.28 -5.91
N THR A 21 -18.98 -1.55 -7.16
CA THR A 21 -18.95 -2.88 -7.75
C THR A 21 -17.50 -3.36 -7.82
N VAL A 22 -17.28 -4.69 -7.82
CA VAL A 22 -15.92 -5.26 -7.93
C VAL A 22 -15.17 -4.72 -9.16
N PRO A 23 -15.75 -4.66 -10.38
CA PRO A 23 -15.05 -4.10 -11.53
C PRO A 23 -14.76 -2.61 -11.40
N ARG A 24 -15.59 -1.85 -10.66
CA ARG A 24 -15.36 -0.43 -10.40
C ARG A 24 -14.21 -0.22 -9.41
N ALA A 25 -14.12 -1.03 -8.36
CA ALA A 25 -13.01 -0.98 -7.41
C ALA A 25 -11.68 -1.40 -8.07
N ALA A 26 -11.70 -2.44 -8.89
CA ALA A 26 -10.50 -2.94 -9.59
C ALA A 26 -9.82 -1.87 -10.47
N ARG A 27 -10.59 -0.94 -11.04
CA ARG A 27 -10.05 0.16 -11.86
C ARG A 27 -9.17 1.13 -11.06
N TRP A 28 -9.38 1.24 -9.76
CA TRP A 28 -8.61 2.13 -8.89
C TRP A 28 -7.32 1.50 -8.35
N VAL A 29 -7.17 0.18 -8.47
CA VAL A 29 -5.99 -0.56 -7.98
C VAL A 29 -4.66 0.06 -8.41
N PRO A 30 -4.40 0.36 -9.70
CA PRO A 30 -3.10 0.94 -10.09
C PRO A 30 -2.87 2.33 -9.49
N THR A 31 -3.92 3.15 -9.38
CA THR A 31 -3.82 4.48 -8.78
C THR A 31 -3.54 4.39 -7.28
N LEU A 32 -4.27 3.54 -6.57
CA LEU A 32 -4.06 3.31 -5.14
C LEU A 32 -2.71 2.66 -4.86
N ALA A 33 -2.21 1.81 -5.75
CA ALA A 33 -0.86 1.25 -5.65
C ALA A 33 0.20 2.35 -5.73
N LEU A 34 0.08 3.26 -6.70
CA LEU A 34 0.98 4.41 -6.83
C LEU A 34 0.96 5.30 -5.58
N TRP A 35 -0.24 5.64 -5.09
CA TRP A 35 -0.39 6.41 -3.86
C TRP A 35 0.13 5.66 -2.63
N GLY A 36 -0.01 4.34 -2.59
CA GLY A 36 0.56 3.49 -1.54
C GLY A 36 2.08 3.56 -1.52
N VAL A 37 2.74 3.46 -2.69
CA VAL A 37 4.21 3.61 -2.79
C VAL A 37 4.64 5.01 -2.34
N ALA A 38 3.95 6.06 -2.80
CA ALA A 38 4.25 7.43 -2.39
C ALA A 38 4.07 7.62 -0.87
N GLY A 39 3.00 7.07 -0.29
CA GLY A 39 2.72 7.12 1.14
C GLY A 39 3.78 6.39 1.96
N VAL A 40 4.19 5.18 1.54
CA VAL A 40 5.30 4.45 2.18
C VAL A 40 6.60 5.24 2.08
N GLY A 41 6.90 5.86 0.93
CA GLY A 41 8.08 6.72 0.78
C GLY A 41 8.07 7.91 1.75
N ALA A 42 6.94 8.60 1.87
CA ALA A 42 6.78 9.70 2.81
C ALA A 42 6.92 9.23 4.27
N LEU A 43 6.26 8.13 4.65
CA LEU A 43 6.40 7.53 5.98
C LEU A 43 7.85 7.16 6.28
N THR A 44 8.55 6.55 5.32
CA THR A 44 9.96 6.18 5.45
C THR A 44 10.84 7.40 5.69
N LEU A 45 10.60 8.50 4.95
CA LEU A 45 11.33 9.75 5.12
C LEU A 45 11.16 10.32 6.53
N PHE A 46 9.90 10.47 6.98
CA PHE A 46 9.61 11.08 8.27
C PHE A 46 9.90 10.18 9.47
N ALA A 47 9.78 8.86 9.33
CA ALA A 47 10.07 7.89 10.37
C ALA A 47 11.54 7.47 10.43
N SER A 48 12.36 7.87 9.46
CA SER A 48 13.79 7.52 9.40
C SER A 48 14.59 7.82 10.68
N PRO A 49 14.30 8.86 11.50
CA PRO A 49 15.03 9.11 12.74
C PRO A 49 14.62 8.19 13.90
N ILE A 50 13.53 7.42 13.78
CA ILE A 50 13.00 6.58 14.85
C ILE A 50 13.84 5.30 14.94
N PRO A 51 14.55 5.03 16.07
CA PRO A 51 15.46 3.88 16.15
C PRO A 51 14.78 2.53 15.91
N LEU A 52 13.54 2.37 16.37
CA LEU A 52 12.76 1.15 16.14
C LEU A 52 12.44 0.95 14.66
N PHE A 53 12.11 2.03 13.94
CA PHE A 53 11.85 1.97 12.50
C PHE A 53 13.12 1.66 11.70
N GLN A 54 14.28 2.21 12.11
CA GLN A 54 15.56 1.85 11.50
C GLN A 54 15.85 0.35 11.66
N LYS A 55 15.70 -0.18 12.88
CA LYS A 55 16.00 -1.57 13.21
C LYS A 55 15.06 -2.55 12.49
N ASP A 56 13.76 -2.28 12.50
CA ASP A 56 12.75 -3.24 12.03
C ASP A 56 12.39 -3.08 10.55
N VAL A 57 12.69 -1.92 9.93
CA VAL A 57 12.36 -1.66 8.51
C VAL A 57 13.62 -1.36 7.70
N LEU A 58 14.37 -0.31 8.05
CA LEU A 58 15.45 0.18 7.18
C LEU A 58 16.65 -0.77 7.12
N HIS A 59 16.97 -1.47 8.21
CA HIS A 59 18.04 -2.47 8.25
C HIS A 59 17.72 -3.74 7.44
N LEU A 60 16.45 -3.98 7.11
CA LEU A 60 16.04 -5.12 6.28
C LEU A 60 16.20 -4.84 4.79
N ILE A 61 16.37 -3.57 4.39
CA ILE A 61 16.51 -3.16 3.00
C ILE A 61 17.98 -3.35 2.57
N PRO A 62 18.28 -4.23 1.59
CA PRO A 62 19.63 -4.42 1.08
C PRO A 62 20.21 -3.12 0.53
N GLY A 63 21.45 -2.80 0.89
CA GLY A 63 22.15 -1.57 0.47
C GLY A 63 21.79 -0.31 1.26
N VAL A 64 20.70 -0.31 2.05
CA VAL A 64 20.33 0.84 2.90
C VAL A 64 20.81 0.68 4.33
N ARG A 65 20.93 -0.57 4.81
CA ARG A 65 21.35 -0.90 6.18
C ARG A 65 22.63 -0.20 6.63
N GLU A 66 23.64 -0.16 5.78
CA GLU A 66 24.96 0.39 6.13
C GLU A 66 24.90 1.88 6.46
N TYR A 67 24.01 2.64 5.82
CA TYR A 67 23.81 4.07 6.09
C TYR A 67 23.23 4.35 7.48
N TYR A 68 22.40 3.45 7.99
CA TYR A 68 21.74 3.60 9.31
C TYR A 68 22.45 2.84 10.43
N THR A 69 23.53 2.12 10.13
CA THR A 69 24.31 1.41 11.15
C THR A 69 25.30 2.36 11.81
N ASP A 70 25.19 2.52 13.12
CA ASP A 70 26.20 3.22 13.91
C ASP A 70 27.46 2.33 14.04
N ASN A 71 28.58 2.82 13.51
CA ASN A 71 29.89 2.16 13.57
C ASN A 71 30.85 2.86 14.55
N THR A 72 30.37 3.83 15.34
CA THR A 72 31.20 4.49 16.34
C THR A 72 31.66 3.47 17.39
N PRO A 73 32.97 3.40 17.70
CA PRO A 73 33.49 2.52 18.74
C PRO A 73 32.80 2.76 20.08
N ASP A 74 32.58 1.69 20.85
CA ASP A 74 31.93 1.81 22.16
C ASP A 74 32.77 2.61 23.17
N SER A 75 34.09 2.73 22.96
CA SER A 75 34.96 3.60 23.76
C SER A 75 34.66 5.08 23.64
N ASP A 76 34.06 5.51 22.51
CA ASP A 76 33.83 6.93 22.19
C ASP A 76 32.40 7.37 22.55
N LYS A 77 31.56 6.42 22.99
CA LYS A 77 30.19 6.68 23.43
C LYS A 77 30.21 7.04 24.91
N PRO A 78 29.64 8.21 25.31
CA PRO A 78 29.63 8.61 26.71
C PRO A 78 28.64 7.81 27.59
N PHE A 79 27.85 6.93 26.98
CA PHE A 79 26.88 6.03 27.61
C PHE A 79 26.72 4.75 26.78
#